data_AF-A0A645EQC2-F1
#
_entry.id   AF-A0A645EQC2-F1
#
_cell.length_a   1.000
_cell.length_b   1.000
_cell.length_c   1.000
_cell.angle_alpha   90.00
_cell.angle_beta   90.00
_cell.angle_gamma   90.00
#
_symmetry.space_group_name_H-M   'P 1'
#
loop_
_entity.id
_entity.type
_entity.pdbx_description
1 polymer ?
#
loop_
_entity_poly.entity_id
_entity_poly.type
_entity_poly.pdbx_seq_one_letter_code
_entity_poly.pdbx_strand_id
1 'polypeptide(L)'
;MAGKVVGTQEGSSSVEAIEKDTATLKSFKELKKYSDNVAALMDLKTGRLDAVVVDEIVGRYYIAKKPGDYVILADNFGSEEYGVGLRKDDKELLTKLQKALDDMKKDGTSAKISKQWFGEDIVK
;
A
#
# COMPACT_ATOMS: atom_id res chain seq x y z
N MET A 1 5.13 16.76 -6.87
CA MET A 1 4.10 16.96 -5.81
C MET A 1 4.18 18.31 -5.08
N ALA A 2 5.08 19.23 -5.43
CA ALA A 2 5.19 20.52 -4.75
C ALA A 2 3.92 21.39 -4.87
N GLY A 3 3.52 22.05 -3.77
CA GLY A 3 2.35 22.91 -3.68
C GLY A 3 1.00 22.18 -3.73
N LYS A 4 1.00 20.84 -3.70
CA LYS A 4 -0.20 20.02 -3.78
C LYS A 4 -0.74 19.63 -2.41
N VAL A 5 -2.06 19.42 -2.32
CA VAL A 5 -2.73 18.85 -1.15
C VAL A 5 -2.73 17.33 -1.32
N VAL A 6 -2.05 16.62 -0.43
CA VAL A 6 -1.81 15.17 -0.54
C VAL A 6 -2.53 14.45 0.60
N GLY A 7 -3.25 13.37 0.29
CA GLY A 7 -3.89 12.51 1.29
C GLY A 7 -3.11 11.22 1.54
N THR A 8 -3.21 10.67 2.75
CA THR A 8 -2.72 9.32 3.09
C THR A 8 -3.53 8.74 4.24
N GLN A 9 -3.54 7.42 4.42
CA GLN A 9 -4.13 6.80 5.60
C GLN A 9 -3.25 6.99 6.83
N GLU A 10 -3.82 7.43 7.94
CA GLU A 10 -3.15 7.54 9.24
C GLU A 10 -2.71 6.15 9.76
N GLY A 11 -1.52 6.08 10.36
CA GLY A 11 -0.97 4.83 10.90
C GLY A 11 -0.58 3.80 9.84
N SER A 12 -0.42 4.21 8.58
CA SER A 12 0.04 3.35 7.48
C SER A 12 1.53 3.51 7.21
N SER A 13 2.12 2.52 6.53
CA SER A 13 3.47 2.59 6.01
C SER A 13 3.69 3.76 5.05
N SER A 14 2.64 4.17 4.30
CA SER A 14 2.67 5.35 3.43
C SER A 14 3.00 6.65 4.19
N VAL A 15 2.55 6.80 5.44
CA VAL A 15 2.93 7.94 6.29
C VAL A 15 4.43 7.91 6.57
N GLU A 16 4.94 6.76 7.00
CA GLU A 16 6.38 6.60 7.28
C GLU A 16 7.24 6.84 6.04
N ALA A 17 6.79 6.37 4.88
CA ALA A 17 7.50 6.52 3.61
C ALA A 17 7.59 8.00 3.19
N ILE A 18 6.50 8.76 3.33
CA ILE A 18 6.49 10.21 3.10
C ILE A 18 7.39 10.93 4.11
N GLU A 19 7.31 10.58 5.40
CA GLU A 19 8.05 11.25 6.46
C GLU A 19 9.57 11.03 6.37
N LYS A 20 10.01 9.89 5.80
CA LYS A 20 11.42 9.63 5.47
C LYS A 20 11.93 10.54 4.35
N ASP A 21 11.11 10.89 3.37
CA ASP A 21 11.45 11.88 2.33
C ASP A 21 11.05 13.30 2.75
N THR A 22 11.83 13.85 3.69
CA THR A 22 11.58 15.18 4.25
C THR A 22 11.58 16.31 3.22
N ALA A 23 12.29 16.16 2.10
CA ALA A 23 12.34 17.16 1.04
C ALA A 23 11.01 17.20 0.29
N THR A 24 10.49 16.03 -0.11
CA THR A 24 9.19 15.91 -0.75
C THR A 24 8.07 16.34 0.18
N LEU A 25 8.08 15.91 1.44
CA LEU A 25 7.08 16.31 2.44
C LEU A 25 7.01 17.83 2.61
N LYS A 26 8.16 18.51 2.75
CA LYS A 26 8.21 19.99 2.87
C LYS A 26 7.73 20.71 1.61
N SER A 27 7.73 20.04 0.46
CA SER A 27 7.24 20.62 -0.79
C SER A 27 5.71 20.64 -0.86
N PHE A 28 5.01 19.80 -0.08
CA PHE A 28 3.55 19.75 -0.11
C PHE A 28 2.93 21.04 0.41
N LYS A 29 1.76 21.41 -0.12
CA LYS A 29 0.96 22.47 0.49
C LYS A 29 0.36 22.00 1.82
N GLU A 30 -0.10 20.75 1.85
CA GLU A 30 -0.72 20.13 3.02
C GLU A 30 -0.67 18.60 2.87
N LEU A 31 -0.40 17.90 3.98
CA LEU A 31 -0.58 16.45 4.09
C LEU A 31 -1.80 16.18 4.98
N LYS A 32 -2.87 15.63 4.40
CA LYS A 32 -4.08 15.21 5.11
C LYS A 32 -4.03 13.73 5.45
N LYS A 33 -4.21 13.40 6.72
CA LYS A 33 -4.28 12.02 7.21
C LYS A 33 -5.75 11.62 7.37
N TYR A 34 -6.10 10.45 6.87
CA TYR A 34 -7.46 9.89 6.86
C TYR A 34 -7.53 8.60 7.68
N SER A 35 -8.69 8.27 8.23
CA SER A 35 -8.92 7.00 8.94
C SER A 35 -8.75 5.77 8.04
N ASP A 36 -9.07 5.90 6.76
CA ASP A 36 -8.98 4.82 5.77
C ASP A 36 -8.71 5.35 4.36
N ASN A 37 -8.28 4.44 3.48
CA ASN A 37 -7.95 4.76 2.09
C ASN A 37 -9.18 5.14 1.25
N VAL A 38 -10.38 4.68 1.62
CA VAL A 38 -11.60 4.96 0.85
C VAL A 38 -11.96 6.43 0.99
N ALA A 39 -11.92 6.98 2.20
CA ALA A 39 -12.14 8.39 2.46
C ALA A 39 -11.15 9.28 1.70
N ALA A 40 -9.86 8.93 1.71
CA ALA A 40 -8.83 9.65 0.95
C ALA A 40 -9.12 9.61 -0.56
N LEU A 41 -9.47 8.44 -1.13
CA LEU A 41 -9.78 8.30 -2.55
C LEU A 41 -11.07 9.03 -2.97
N MET A 42 -12.06 9.15 -2.08
CA MET A 42 -13.25 9.98 -2.32
C MET A 42 -12.90 11.47 -2.35
N ASP A 43 -12.01 11.92 -1.47
CA ASP A 43 -11.55 13.31 -1.45
C ASP A 43 -10.72 13.66 -2.69
N LEU A 44 -9.94 12.71 -3.19
CA LEU A 44 -9.27 12.83 -4.48
C LEU A 44 -10.28 12.99 -5.62
N LYS A 45 -11.29 12.11 -5.67
CA LYS A 45 -12.32 12.16 -6.72
C LYS A 45 -13.13 13.45 -6.74
N THR A 46 -13.35 14.05 -5.57
CA THR A 46 -14.09 15.32 -5.42
C THR A 46 -13.22 16.56 -5.63
N GLY A 47 -11.92 16.40 -5.84
CA GLY A 47 -10.97 17.50 -6.02
C GLY A 47 -10.56 18.21 -4.72
N ARG A 48 -10.85 17.63 -3.55
CA ARG A 48 -10.37 18.12 -2.25
C ARG A 48 -8.90 17.78 -1.99
N LEU A 49 -8.38 16.79 -2.70
CA LEU A 49 -6.98 16.42 -2.77
C LEU A 49 -6.50 16.48 -4.22
N ASP A 50 -5.22 16.78 -4.41
CA ASP A 50 -4.54 16.67 -5.70
C ASP A 50 -3.97 15.26 -5.93
N ALA A 51 -3.62 14.54 -4.86
CA ALA A 51 -3.15 13.16 -4.92
C ALA A 51 -3.38 12.41 -3.61
N VAL A 52 -3.28 11.08 -3.68
CA VAL A 52 -3.26 10.19 -2.52
C VAL A 52 -2.01 9.32 -2.61
N VAL A 53 -1.28 9.20 -1.51
CA VAL A 53 -0.26 8.18 -1.32
C VAL A 53 -0.92 7.01 -0.60
N VAL A 54 -0.81 5.84 -1.20
CA VAL A 54 -1.39 4.59 -0.71
C VAL A 54 -0.45 3.46 -1.11
N ASP A 55 -0.51 2.38 -0.35
CA ASP A 55 0.09 1.12 -0.77
C ASP A 55 -0.32 0.73 -2.20
N GLU A 56 0.63 0.19 -2.97
CA GLU A 56 0.42 -0.14 -4.38
C GLU A 56 -0.65 -1.22 -4.58
N ILE A 57 -0.65 -2.27 -3.76
CA ILE A 57 -1.58 -3.39 -3.88
C ILE A 57 -3.01 -2.92 -3.58
N VAL A 58 -3.18 -2.15 -2.52
CA VAL A 58 -4.45 -1.52 -2.15
C VAL A 58 -4.90 -0.53 -3.22
N GLY A 59 -3.98 0.31 -3.72
CA GLY A 59 -4.25 1.28 -4.78
C GLY A 59 -4.75 0.61 -6.05
N ARG A 60 -4.03 -0.40 -6.55
CA ARG A 60 -4.42 -1.18 -7.75
C ARG A 60 -5.78 -1.85 -7.58
N TYR A 61 -6.06 -2.42 -6.41
CA TYR A 61 -7.36 -3.01 -6.10
C TYR A 61 -8.51 -2.01 -6.24
N TYR A 62 -8.38 -0.80 -5.68
CA TYR A 62 -9.44 0.21 -5.78
C TYR A 62 -9.58 0.76 -7.20
N ILE A 63 -8.48 0.96 -7.92
CA ILE A 63 -8.50 1.44 -9.30
C ILE A 63 -9.16 0.42 -10.22
N ALA A 64 -8.89 -0.87 -10.04
CA ALA A 64 -9.55 -1.94 -10.82
C ALA A 64 -11.07 -1.92 -10.66
N LYS A 65 -11.59 -1.48 -9.50
CA LYS A 65 -13.04 -1.31 -9.26
C LYS A 65 -13.62 -0.01 -9.79
N LYS A 66 -12.78 0.96 -10.14
CA LYS A 66 -13.14 2.32 -10.58
C LYS A 66 -12.33 2.71 -11.83
N PRO A 67 -12.44 1.94 -12.92
CA PRO A 67 -11.62 2.17 -14.11
C PRO A 67 -11.87 3.56 -14.67
N GLY A 68 -10.79 4.32 -14.89
CA GLY A 68 -10.83 5.68 -15.43
C GLY A 68 -10.99 6.81 -14.41
N ASP A 69 -11.30 6.50 -13.13
CA ASP A 69 -11.42 7.53 -12.09
C ASP A 69 -10.05 8.03 -11.59
N TYR A 70 -9.02 7.20 -11.69
CA TYR A 70 -7.70 7.46 -11.09
C TYR A 70 -6.57 6.98 -12.00
N VAL A 71 -5.38 7.58 -11.82
CA VAL A 71 -4.13 7.16 -12.46
C VAL A 71 -3.05 6.95 -11.40
N ILE A 72 -2.22 5.93 -11.57
CA ILE A 72 -1.03 5.68 -10.75
C ILE A 72 0.14 6.45 -11.36
N LEU A 73 0.84 7.24 -10.56
CA LEU A 73 2.05 7.94 -10.98
C LEU A 73 3.26 6.99 -11.04
N ALA A 74 4.25 7.32 -11.88
CA ALA A 74 5.48 6.54 -11.97
C ALA A 74 6.37 6.70 -10.73
N ASP A 75 6.38 7.91 -10.13
CA ASP A 75 7.13 8.20 -8.92
C ASP A 75 6.48 7.50 -7.71
N ASN A 76 7.32 6.92 -6.85
CA ASN A 76 6.91 6.23 -5.63
C ASN A 76 7.88 6.52 -4.47
N PHE A 77 7.48 6.17 -3.25
CA PHE A 77 8.27 6.36 -2.03
C PHE A 77 9.16 5.15 -1.70
N GLY A 78 9.43 4.29 -2.67
CA GLY A 78 10.21 3.07 -2.52
C GLY A 78 9.36 1.80 -2.44
N SER A 79 10.02 0.70 -2.06
CA SER A 79 9.41 -0.62 -1.94
C SER A 79 9.19 -0.99 -0.48
N GLU A 80 8.14 -1.76 -0.23
CA GLU A 80 7.79 -2.27 1.08
C GLU A 80 7.65 -3.80 1.04
N GLU A 81 7.99 -4.47 2.14
CA GLU A 81 7.79 -5.90 2.29
C GLU A 81 6.57 -6.19 3.15
N TYR A 82 5.78 -7.17 2.71
CA TYR A 82 4.61 -7.63 3.41
C TYR A 82 4.94 -8.78 4.36
N GLY A 83 4.44 -8.70 5.58
CA GLY A 83 4.62 -9.73 6.60
C GLY A 83 3.41 -9.90 7.49
N VAL A 84 3.31 -11.07 8.11
CA VAL A 84 2.32 -11.34 9.16
C VAL A 84 2.94 -10.99 10.51
N GLY A 85 2.39 -9.98 11.18
CA GLY A 85 2.85 -9.55 12.50
C GLY A 85 2.53 -10.56 13.59
N LEU A 86 3.53 -10.90 14.41
CA LEU A 86 3.42 -11.79 15.58
C LEU A 86 4.02 -11.11 16.82
N ARG A 87 3.67 -11.59 18.01
CA ARG A 87 4.36 -11.20 19.24
C ARG A 87 5.83 -11.61 19.16
N LYS A 88 6.72 -10.77 19.69
CA LYS A 88 8.19 -10.94 19.53
C LYS A 88 8.73 -12.25 20.13
N ASP A 89 8.09 -12.73 21.18
CA ASP A 89 8.42 -13.92 21.96
C ASP A 89 7.77 -15.22 21.43
N ASP A 90 6.77 -15.14 20.54
CA ASP A 90 6.09 -16.30 19.95
C ASP A 90 6.91 -17.00 18.85
N LYS A 91 8.09 -17.52 19.22
CA LYS A 91 9.02 -18.19 18.29
C LYS A 91 8.45 -19.46 17.66
N GLU A 92 7.60 -20.18 18.40
CA GLU A 92 6.96 -21.40 17.90
C GLU A 92 5.98 -21.10 16.76
N LEU A 93 5.11 -20.11 16.96
CA LEU A 93 4.15 -19.68 15.95
C LEU A 93 4.86 -19.11 14.71
N LEU A 94 5.91 -18.31 14.92
CA LEU A 94 6.74 -17.80 13.83
C LEU A 94 7.31 -18.95 12.97
N THR A 95 7.88 -19.97 13.60
CA THR A 95 8.47 -21.12 12.88
C THR A 95 7.42 -21.88 12.07
N LYS A 96 6.26 -22.16 12.66
CA LYS A 96 5.16 -22.86 11.99
C LYS A 96 4.58 -22.05 10.84
N LEU A 97 4.37 -20.75 11.04
CA LEU A 97 3.85 -19.85 10.02
C LEU A 97 4.80 -19.71 8.84
N GLN A 98 6.10 -19.49 9.10
CA GLN A 98 7.09 -19.38 8.04
C GLN A 98 7.15 -20.66 7.22
N LYS A 99 7.17 -21.83 7.88
CA LYS A 99 7.14 -23.12 7.18
C LYS A 99 5.92 -23.27 6.27
N ALA A 100 4.73 -22.89 6.75
CA ALA A 100 3.51 -22.95 5.95
C ALA A 100 3.58 -22.03 4.72
N LEU A 101 4.06 -20.79 4.88
CA LEU A 101 4.23 -19.84 3.77
C LEU A 101 5.26 -20.35 2.76
N ASP A 102 6.38 -20.93 3.21
CA ASP A 102 7.41 -21.49 2.34
C ASP A 102 6.90 -22.70 1.55
N ASP A 103 6.14 -23.59 2.20
CA ASP A 103 5.55 -24.77 1.55
C ASP A 103 4.51 -24.34 0.49
N MET A 104 3.69 -23.32 0.78
CA MET A 104 2.73 -22.73 -0.18
C MET A 104 3.41 -22.04 -1.38
N LYS A 105 4.60 -21.47 -1.18
CA LYS A 105 5.41 -20.93 -2.29
C LYS A 105 5.94 -22.07 -3.17
N LYS A 106 6.45 -23.15 -2.55
CA LYS A 106 7.02 -24.30 -3.26
C LYS A 106 5.97 -25.09 -4.06
N ASP A 107 4.76 -25.25 -3.52
CA ASP A 107 3.70 -26.03 -4.18
C ASP A 107 2.85 -25.22 -5.17
N GLY A 108 3.11 -23.91 -5.29
CA GLY A 108 2.41 -23.01 -6.22
C GLY A 108 1.06 -22.50 -5.71
N THR A 109 0.66 -22.82 -4.47
CA THR A 109 -0.57 -22.31 -3.87
C THR A 109 -0.54 -20.79 -3.77
N SER A 110 0.59 -20.20 -3.35
CA SER A 110 0.74 -18.75 -3.26
C SER A 110 0.57 -18.06 -4.62
N ALA A 111 1.16 -18.63 -5.68
CA ALA A 111 1.02 -18.12 -7.05
C ALA A 111 -0.43 -18.18 -7.55
N LYS A 112 -1.16 -19.26 -7.23
CA LYS A 112 -2.58 -19.39 -7.57
C LYS A 112 -3.44 -18.32 -6.89
N ILE A 113 -3.20 -18.06 -5.61
CA ILE A 113 -3.90 -17.02 -4.86
C ILE A 113 -3.57 -15.65 -5.45
N SER A 114 -2.30 -15.38 -5.74
CA SER A 114 -1.85 -14.12 -6.34
C SER A 114 -2.57 -13.80 -7.64
N LYS A 115 -2.59 -14.75 -8.58
CA LYS A 115 -3.29 -14.61 -9.86
C LYS A 115 -4.79 -14.41 -9.71
N GLN A 116 -5.43 -15.05 -8.73
CA GLN A 116 -6.86 -14.88 -8.47
C GLN A 116 -7.20 -13.44 -8.08
N TRP A 117 -6.36 -12.79 -7.28
CA TRP A 117 -6.63 -11.45 -6.75
C TRP A 117 -6.07 -10.32 -7.60
N PHE A 118 -4.96 -10.55 -8.30
CA PHE A 118 -4.21 -9.51 -9.01
C PHE A 118 -4.06 -9.75 -10.51
N GLY A 119 -4.47 -10.93 -11.01
CA GLY A 119 -4.33 -11.30 -12.42
C GLY A 119 -2.94 -11.79 -12.83
N GLU A 120 -1.94 -11.63 -11.97
CA GLU A 120 -0.57 -12.05 -12.18
C GLU A 120 0.05 -12.62 -10.90
N ASP A 121 1.22 -13.26 -11.01
CA ASP A 121 1.96 -13.78 -9.86
C ASP A 121 2.93 -12.72 -9.36
N ILE A 122 2.59 -12.08 -8.24
CA ILE A 122 3.42 -11.07 -7.57
C ILE A 122 4.17 -11.62 -6.36
N VAL A 123 4.08 -12.93 -6.11
CA VAL A 123 4.75 -13.57 -4.97
C VAL A 123 6.19 -13.89 -5.36
N LYS A 124 7.15 -13.19 -4.75
CA LYS A 124 8.59 -13.48 -4.86
C LYS A 124 9.00 -14.66 -3.99
#